data_AF-A0A538H8A0-F1
#
_entry.id   AF-A0A538H8A0-F1
#
_cell.length_a   1.000
_cell.length_b   1.000
_cell.length_c   1.000
_cell.angle_alpha   90.00
_cell.angle_beta   90.00
_cell.angle_gamma   90.00
#
_symmetry.space_group_name_H-M   'P 1'
#
loop_
_entity.id
_entity.type
_entity.pdbx_description
1 polymer ?
#
loop_
_entity_poly.entity_id
_entity_poly.type
_entity_poly.pdbx_seq_one_letter_code
_entity_poly.pdbx_strand_id
1 'polypeptide(L)'
;MTRTSSPSPKQPESPIPDVLAPGLRVLFCGINPGRVSAAAQAHFANPRNDFWRLLHSAGFTPRVLEPSEQFELLTYGIGVTNAAARTTPGSADLRKADFVGAAERLERIADELKPAWIGFVGKEAYRGAFNERPELGVQKRRLVGAQLFVLPSTSPANAAVPWVSRERWFQELAGRSSGFGLRPAVRALVVDPADRVLLVRFDWPDKTVWAPPGGGIEPSETDEEALARELAEESGLRDFTLGPCIWTRTHWFTDMAGWAGQTERTYLVRTQAFEPAPEWTDAQLADEGIGAQRWFSRVELDQPGLTFAPRRLPALYSNLVEHGPPREPLDADV
;
A
#
# COMPACT_ATOMS: atom_id res chain seq x y z
N MET A 1 -57.44 -5.48 -0.63
CA MET A 1 -56.48 -6.59 -0.51
C MET A 1 -55.14 -6.02 -0.11
N THR A 2 -54.87 -5.94 1.19
CA THR A 2 -53.59 -5.52 1.75
C THR A 2 -52.64 -6.71 1.72
N ARG A 3 -51.60 -6.64 0.89
CA ARG A 3 -50.48 -7.59 0.93
C ARG A 3 -49.73 -7.36 2.24
N THR A 4 -49.91 -8.25 3.21
CA THR A 4 -49.02 -8.40 4.36
C THR A 4 -47.63 -8.80 3.85
N SER A 5 -46.65 -7.91 3.99
CA SER A 5 -45.25 -8.26 3.81
C SER A 5 -44.85 -9.26 4.90
N SER A 6 -44.41 -10.43 4.47
CA SER A 6 -43.77 -11.40 5.37
C SER A 6 -42.51 -10.76 5.96
N PRO A 7 -42.22 -10.93 7.27
CA PRO A 7 -41.00 -10.41 7.84
C PRO A 7 -39.80 -11.07 7.16
N SER A 8 -38.87 -10.27 6.66
CA SER A 8 -37.58 -10.75 6.19
C SER A 8 -36.94 -11.62 7.28
N PRO A 9 -36.36 -12.79 6.95
CA PRO A 9 -35.74 -13.64 7.96
C PRO A 9 -34.70 -12.83 8.74
N LYS A 10 -34.85 -12.77 10.07
CA LYS A 10 -33.87 -12.11 10.93
C LYS A 10 -32.52 -12.81 10.73
N GLN A 11 -31.50 -12.06 10.31
CA GLN A 11 -30.15 -12.58 10.29
C GLN A 11 -29.78 -13.10 11.69
N PRO A 12 -29.04 -14.22 11.79
CA PRO A 12 -28.53 -14.66 13.08
C PRO A 12 -27.67 -13.55 13.70
N GLU A 13 -27.87 -13.28 14.99
CA GLU A 13 -27.06 -12.28 15.70
C GLU A 13 -25.59 -12.76 15.73
N SER A 14 -24.68 -11.86 15.35
CA SER A 14 -23.24 -12.10 15.45
C SER A 14 -22.85 -12.13 16.92
N PRO A 15 -22.03 -13.12 17.37
CA PRO A 15 -21.53 -13.15 18.75
C PRO A 15 -20.48 -12.07 19.02
N ILE A 16 -19.98 -11.40 17.97
CA ILE A 16 -19.04 -10.28 18.07
C ILE A 16 -19.80 -8.99 17.78
N PRO A 17 -19.76 -7.99 18.70
CA PRO A 17 -20.40 -6.70 18.47
C PRO A 17 -19.68 -5.95 17.34
N ASP A 18 -20.46 -5.19 16.57
CA ASP A 18 -19.87 -4.23 15.64
C ASP A 18 -19.22 -3.08 16.40
N VAL A 19 -18.09 -2.59 15.87
CA VAL A 19 -17.40 -1.39 16.36
C VAL A 19 -17.69 -0.27 15.36
N LEU A 20 -18.66 0.57 15.68
CA LEU A 20 -19.21 1.57 14.76
C LEU A 20 -19.39 2.93 15.45
N ALA A 21 -19.09 4.00 14.72
CA ALA A 21 -19.40 5.37 15.07
C ALA A 21 -19.61 6.20 13.78
N PRO A 22 -20.22 7.39 13.85
CA PRO A 22 -20.25 8.30 12.71
C PRO A 22 -18.85 8.82 12.35
N GLY A 23 -18.64 9.16 11.07
CA GLY A 23 -17.43 9.88 10.62
C GLY A 23 -16.16 9.06 10.61
N LEU A 24 -16.26 7.73 10.47
CA LEU A 24 -15.09 6.86 10.39
C LEU A 24 -14.25 7.16 9.15
N ARG A 25 -12.93 7.20 9.34
CA ARG A 25 -11.95 7.22 8.27
C ARG A 25 -11.97 5.89 7.49
N VAL A 26 -12.02 4.76 8.19
CA VAL A 26 -12.14 3.41 7.60
C VAL A 26 -13.07 2.55 8.44
N LEU A 27 -13.98 1.83 7.79
CA LEU A 27 -14.69 0.68 8.35
C LEU A 27 -14.08 -0.61 7.77
N PHE A 28 -13.41 -1.41 8.60
CA PHE A 28 -12.94 -2.72 8.19
C PHE A 28 -14.07 -3.74 8.24
N CYS A 29 -14.21 -4.53 7.17
CA CYS A 29 -15.20 -5.59 7.04
C CYS A 29 -14.49 -6.94 6.90
N GLY A 30 -14.48 -7.74 7.96
CA GLY A 30 -14.04 -9.13 7.92
C GLY A 30 -15.05 -10.03 7.22
N ILE A 31 -14.66 -11.29 6.97
CA ILE A 31 -15.54 -12.27 6.32
C ILE A 31 -16.64 -12.70 7.31
N ASN A 32 -16.23 -13.31 8.42
CA ASN A 32 -17.11 -13.81 9.47
C ASN A 32 -16.32 -14.06 10.77
N PRO A 33 -17.01 -14.20 11.92
CA PRO A 33 -16.37 -14.61 13.17
C PRO A 33 -15.72 -16.01 13.08
N GLY A 34 -14.43 -16.09 13.39
CA GLY A 34 -13.79 -17.38 13.71
C GLY A 34 -14.17 -17.84 15.12
N ARG A 35 -13.99 -19.14 15.44
CA ARG A 35 -14.32 -19.69 16.78
C ARG A 35 -13.64 -18.94 17.94
N VAL A 36 -12.36 -18.60 17.79
CA VAL A 36 -11.62 -17.85 18.82
C VAL A 36 -12.18 -16.44 19.00
N SER A 37 -12.45 -15.75 17.89
CA SER A 37 -13.06 -14.41 17.88
C SER A 37 -14.46 -14.40 18.49
N ALA A 38 -15.28 -15.42 18.19
CA ALA A 38 -16.60 -15.57 18.78
C ALA A 38 -16.54 -15.83 20.29
N ALA A 39 -15.64 -16.70 20.75
CA ALA A 39 -15.47 -16.98 22.18
C ALA A 39 -14.96 -15.76 22.96
N ALA A 40 -14.08 -14.96 22.35
CA ALA A 40 -13.56 -13.73 22.93
C ALA A 40 -14.50 -12.52 22.76
N GLN A 41 -15.58 -12.66 21.99
CA GLN A 41 -16.48 -11.57 21.56
C GLN A 41 -15.70 -10.37 20.97
N ALA A 42 -14.63 -10.66 20.24
CA ALA A 42 -13.69 -9.66 19.74
C ALA A 42 -13.25 -9.98 18.30
N HIS A 43 -13.21 -8.95 17.45
CA HIS A 43 -12.80 -9.09 16.05
C HIS A 43 -11.35 -9.57 15.94
N PHE A 44 -11.11 -10.50 15.01
CA PHE A 44 -9.79 -11.04 14.69
C PHE A 44 -8.98 -11.60 15.90
N ALA A 45 -9.64 -12.02 16.99
CA ALA A 45 -8.96 -12.41 18.24
C ALA A 45 -8.04 -13.65 18.21
N ASN A 46 -7.89 -14.35 17.07
CA ASN A 46 -6.91 -15.43 16.99
C ASN A 46 -5.50 -14.83 16.99
N PRO A 47 -4.58 -15.20 17.91
CA PRO A 47 -3.23 -14.62 17.97
C PRO A 47 -2.41 -14.79 16.68
N ARG A 48 -2.73 -15.83 15.89
CA ARG A 48 -2.11 -16.10 14.57
C ARG A 48 -2.71 -15.26 13.44
N ASN A 49 -3.75 -14.47 13.69
CA ASN A 49 -4.29 -13.51 12.72
C ASN A 49 -3.43 -12.24 12.76
N ASP A 50 -3.04 -11.76 11.58
CA ASP A 50 -2.13 -10.61 11.46
C ASP A 50 -2.83 -9.25 11.55
N PHE A 51 -4.17 -9.19 11.63
CA PHE A 51 -4.94 -7.94 11.51
C PHE A 51 -4.44 -6.82 12.44
N TRP A 52 -4.35 -7.09 13.75
CA TRP A 52 -3.93 -6.09 14.73
C TRP A 52 -2.47 -5.63 14.54
N ARG A 53 -1.58 -6.55 14.16
CA ARG A 53 -0.18 -6.22 13.84
C ARG A 53 -0.09 -5.39 12.56
N LEU A 54 -0.88 -5.73 11.53
CA LEU A 54 -0.92 -5.00 10.26
C LEU A 54 -1.53 -3.62 10.39
N LEU A 55 -2.54 -3.43 11.25
CA LEU A 55 -3.06 -2.10 11.57
C LEU A 55 -1.95 -1.21 12.12
N HIS A 56 -1.23 -1.69 13.13
CA HIS A 56 -0.12 -0.94 13.71
C HIS A 56 1.00 -0.68 12.70
N SER A 57 1.47 -1.71 12.00
CA SER A 57 2.57 -1.62 11.02
C SER A 57 2.26 -0.64 9.88
N ALA A 58 1.00 -0.57 9.46
CA ALA A 58 0.54 0.36 8.44
C ALA A 58 0.18 1.75 8.98
N GLY A 59 0.45 2.06 10.25
CA GLY A 59 0.22 3.38 10.84
C GLY A 59 -1.23 3.72 11.17
N PHE A 60 -2.14 2.74 11.21
CA PHE A 60 -3.52 2.98 11.65
C PHE A 60 -3.61 3.22 13.17
N THR A 61 -2.75 2.57 13.95
CA THR A 61 -2.71 2.66 15.42
C THR A 61 -1.28 2.88 15.93
N PRO A 62 -1.09 3.61 17.04
CA PRO A 62 0.25 3.95 17.55
C PRO A 62 0.99 2.75 18.20
N ARG A 63 0.26 1.69 18.53
CA ARG A 63 0.76 0.42 19.06
C ARG A 63 -0.08 -0.73 18.51
N VAL A 64 0.38 -1.96 18.72
CA VAL A 64 -0.48 -3.14 18.55
C VAL A 64 -1.51 -3.14 19.68
N LEU A 65 -2.79 -3.06 19.32
CA LEU A 65 -3.91 -3.22 20.25
C LEU A 65 -4.23 -4.71 20.44
N GLU A 66 -4.61 -5.08 21.65
CA GLU A 66 -5.21 -6.38 21.93
C GLU A 66 -6.64 -6.44 21.38
N PRO A 67 -7.14 -7.62 20.97
CA PRO A 67 -8.50 -7.75 20.45
C PRO A 67 -9.60 -7.24 21.39
N SER A 68 -9.40 -7.34 22.71
CA SER A 68 -10.33 -6.82 23.72
C SER A 68 -10.41 -5.28 23.72
N GLU A 69 -9.39 -4.60 23.20
CA GLU A 69 -9.31 -3.15 23.07
C GLU A 69 -10.00 -2.64 21.79
N GLN A 70 -10.75 -3.48 21.06
CA GLN A 70 -11.33 -3.13 19.76
C GLN A 70 -12.14 -1.83 19.72
N PHE A 71 -12.75 -1.41 20.82
CA PHE A 71 -13.51 -0.16 20.90
C PHE A 71 -12.61 1.09 20.92
N GLU A 72 -11.34 0.96 21.28
CA GLU A 72 -10.33 2.03 21.21
C GLU A 72 -10.09 2.47 19.76
N LEU A 73 -10.35 1.59 18.76
CA LEU A 73 -10.26 1.91 17.34
C LEU A 73 -11.09 3.13 16.93
N LEU A 74 -12.21 3.37 17.61
CA LEU A 74 -13.08 4.52 17.34
C LEU A 74 -12.35 5.85 17.58
N THR A 75 -11.40 5.90 18.52
CA THR A 75 -10.59 7.09 18.79
C THR A 75 -9.64 7.43 17.63
N TYR A 76 -9.35 6.46 16.77
CA TYR A 76 -8.52 6.60 15.56
C TYR A 76 -9.35 6.72 14.28
N GLY A 77 -10.68 6.89 14.40
CA GLY A 77 -11.62 6.93 13.29
C GLY A 77 -11.76 5.59 12.57
N ILE A 78 -11.52 4.48 13.25
CA ILE A 78 -11.57 3.14 12.66
C ILE A 78 -12.72 2.34 13.24
N GLY A 79 -13.54 1.75 12.37
CA GLY A 79 -14.59 0.79 12.76
C GLY A 79 -14.26 -0.61 12.28
N VAL A 80 -14.93 -1.61 12.86
CA VAL A 80 -14.77 -3.02 12.47
C VAL A 80 -16.11 -3.75 12.50
N THR A 81 -16.34 -4.55 11.47
CA THR A 81 -17.54 -5.37 11.32
C THR A 81 -17.24 -6.66 10.52
N ASN A 82 -18.22 -7.52 10.32
CA ASN A 82 -18.15 -8.68 9.41
C ASN A 82 -19.27 -8.67 8.37
N ALA A 83 -19.01 -9.28 7.21
CA ALA A 83 -19.99 -9.46 6.15
C ALA A 83 -21.02 -10.53 6.49
N ALA A 84 -20.59 -11.66 7.06
CA ALA A 84 -21.46 -12.73 7.55
C ALA A 84 -21.43 -12.80 9.09
N ALA A 85 -22.59 -13.04 9.69
CA ALA A 85 -22.72 -13.14 11.15
C ALA A 85 -22.40 -14.55 11.70
N ARG A 86 -22.52 -15.60 10.87
CA ARG A 86 -22.36 -16.99 11.31
C ARG A 86 -20.89 -17.30 11.65
N THR A 87 -20.67 -17.79 12.86
CA THR A 87 -19.36 -18.31 13.29
C THR A 87 -19.02 -19.62 12.57
N THR A 88 -17.81 -19.70 12.02
CA THR A 88 -17.28 -20.94 11.41
C THR A 88 -15.80 -21.16 11.78
N PRO A 89 -15.27 -22.39 11.61
CA PRO A 89 -13.83 -22.64 11.68
C PRO A 89 -13.03 -21.82 10.66
N GLY A 90 -13.54 -21.70 9.44
CA GLY A 90 -12.96 -20.86 8.40
C GLY A 90 -13.98 -20.44 7.34
N SER A 91 -13.57 -19.54 6.45
CA SER A 91 -14.46 -18.99 5.41
C SER A 91 -14.92 -20.02 4.39
N ALA A 92 -14.19 -21.13 4.21
CA ALA A 92 -14.57 -22.23 3.31
C ALA A 92 -15.88 -22.93 3.73
N ASP A 93 -16.26 -22.83 5.00
CA ASP A 93 -17.50 -23.42 5.53
C ASP A 93 -18.73 -22.53 5.31
N LEU A 94 -18.54 -21.32 4.78
CA LEU A 94 -19.60 -20.37 4.49
C LEU A 94 -20.32 -20.72 3.18
N ARG A 95 -21.62 -20.47 3.17
CA ARG A 95 -22.52 -20.65 2.04
C ARG A 95 -23.01 -19.28 1.59
N LYS A 96 -23.52 -19.18 0.37
CA LYS A 96 -24.15 -17.94 -0.13
C LYS A 96 -25.22 -17.39 0.82
N ALA A 97 -25.99 -18.29 1.45
CA ALA A 97 -27.03 -17.93 2.41
C ALA A 97 -26.51 -17.16 3.64
N ASP A 98 -25.23 -17.34 4.02
CA ASP A 98 -24.63 -16.66 5.17
C ASP A 98 -24.36 -15.17 4.93
N PHE A 99 -24.35 -14.74 3.67
CA PHE A 99 -24.13 -13.35 3.25
C PHE A 99 -25.42 -12.66 2.79
N VAL A 100 -26.57 -13.34 2.82
CA VAL A 100 -27.86 -12.74 2.42
C VAL A 100 -28.15 -11.54 3.33
N GLY A 101 -28.34 -10.35 2.76
CA GLY A 101 -28.55 -9.12 3.52
C GLY A 101 -27.27 -8.35 3.88
N ALA A 102 -26.08 -8.88 3.55
CA ALA A 102 -24.81 -8.24 3.88
C ALA A 102 -24.62 -6.90 3.15
N ALA A 103 -24.93 -6.86 1.85
CA ALA A 103 -24.85 -5.63 1.07
C ALA A 103 -25.79 -4.55 1.61
N GLU A 104 -27.05 -4.89 1.85
CA GLU A 104 -28.08 -3.96 2.35
C GLU A 104 -27.74 -3.44 3.75
N ARG A 105 -27.12 -4.29 4.59
CA ARG A 105 -26.64 -3.88 5.92
C ARG A 105 -25.44 -2.94 5.81
N LEU A 106 -24.46 -3.26 4.96
CA LEU A 106 -23.29 -2.39 4.73
C LEU A 106 -23.70 -1.06 4.09
N GLU A 107 -24.68 -1.07 3.20
CA GLU A 107 -25.24 0.14 2.58
C GLU A 107 -25.93 1.03 3.63
N ARG A 108 -26.72 0.45 4.53
CA ARG A 108 -27.32 1.18 5.65
C ARG A 108 -26.27 1.79 6.59
N ILE A 109 -25.26 1.01 6.96
CA ILE A 109 -24.12 1.52 7.74
C ILE A 109 -23.43 2.68 7.00
N ALA A 110 -23.23 2.54 5.69
CA ALA A 110 -22.59 3.58 4.88
C ALA A 110 -23.43 4.86 4.83
N ASP A 111 -24.76 4.76 4.72
CA ASP A 111 -25.68 5.88 4.69
C ASP A 111 -25.76 6.61 6.06
N GLU A 112 -25.93 5.83 7.15
CA GLU A 112 -26.12 6.36 8.49
C GLU A 112 -24.83 6.93 9.09
N LEU A 113 -23.71 6.22 8.93
CA LEU A 113 -22.45 6.53 9.63
C LEU A 113 -21.42 7.22 8.75
N LYS A 114 -21.62 7.22 7.42
CA LYS A 114 -20.80 7.92 6.43
C LYS A 114 -19.28 7.66 6.57
N PRO A 115 -18.84 6.39 6.62
CA PRO A 115 -17.42 6.10 6.58
C PRO A 115 -16.82 6.56 5.23
N ALA A 116 -15.61 7.12 5.23
CA ALA A 116 -14.95 7.50 3.99
C ALA A 116 -14.55 6.28 3.15
N TRP A 117 -14.10 5.21 3.82
CA TRP A 117 -13.68 3.95 3.20
C TRP A 117 -14.31 2.74 3.89
N ILE A 118 -14.62 1.71 3.12
CA ILE A 118 -14.91 0.36 3.62
C ILE A 118 -13.83 -0.60 3.09
N GLY A 119 -13.03 -1.14 4.01
CA GLY A 119 -11.93 -2.05 3.72
C GLY A 119 -12.32 -3.51 3.96
N PHE A 120 -12.49 -4.30 2.91
CA PHE A 120 -12.82 -5.72 3.01
C PHE A 120 -11.55 -6.55 3.27
N VAL A 121 -11.47 -7.18 4.44
CA VAL A 121 -10.32 -7.99 4.86
C VAL A 121 -10.44 -9.39 4.25
N GLY A 122 -9.95 -9.53 3.03
CA GLY A 122 -10.02 -10.73 2.21
C GLY A 122 -11.08 -10.64 1.11
N LYS A 123 -10.72 -11.12 -0.10
CA LYS A 123 -11.61 -11.15 -1.28
C LYS A 123 -12.97 -11.81 -1.02
N GLU A 124 -13.02 -12.77 -0.10
CA GLU A 124 -14.25 -13.48 0.28
C GLU A 124 -15.30 -12.61 0.96
N ALA A 125 -14.91 -11.61 1.75
CA ALA A 125 -15.87 -10.71 2.40
C ALA A 125 -16.62 -9.89 1.34
N TYR A 126 -15.87 -9.35 0.38
CA TYR A 126 -16.43 -8.60 -0.76
C TYR A 126 -17.26 -9.50 -1.68
N ARG A 127 -16.73 -10.68 -2.04
CA ARG A 127 -17.44 -11.65 -2.87
C ARG A 127 -18.73 -12.12 -2.23
N GLY A 128 -18.72 -12.35 -0.92
CA GLY A 128 -19.91 -12.73 -0.16
C GLY A 128 -20.97 -11.62 -0.20
N ALA A 129 -20.57 -10.37 0.05
CA ALA A 129 -21.49 -9.23 0.06
C ALA A 129 -22.09 -8.93 -1.32
N PHE A 130 -21.29 -8.93 -2.40
CA PHE A 130 -21.71 -8.43 -3.71
C PHE A 130 -21.84 -9.49 -4.81
N ASN A 131 -21.46 -10.74 -4.53
CA ASN A 131 -21.41 -11.83 -5.53
C ASN A 131 -20.56 -11.48 -6.77
N GLU A 132 -19.48 -10.72 -6.55
CA GLU A 132 -18.52 -10.26 -7.55
C GLU A 132 -17.11 -10.79 -7.25
N ARG A 133 -16.24 -10.91 -8.26
CA ARG A 133 -14.84 -11.28 -8.08
C ARG A 133 -13.97 -10.02 -8.03
N PRO A 134 -13.43 -9.64 -6.86
CA PRO A 134 -12.63 -8.43 -6.76
C PRO A 134 -11.16 -8.68 -7.07
N GLU A 135 -10.46 -7.61 -7.45
CA GLU A 135 -9.02 -7.51 -7.28
C GLU A 135 -8.66 -6.84 -5.96
N LEU A 136 -7.41 -6.97 -5.52
CA LEU A 136 -6.93 -6.22 -4.36
C LEU A 136 -6.87 -4.72 -4.72
N GLY A 137 -7.04 -3.87 -3.72
CA GLY A 137 -6.99 -2.41 -3.89
C GLY A 137 -8.36 -1.76 -4.03
N VAL A 138 -8.39 -0.58 -4.66
CA VAL A 138 -9.60 0.23 -4.86
C VAL A 138 -10.55 -0.46 -5.83
N GLN A 139 -11.85 -0.47 -5.50
CA GLN A 139 -12.89 -1.01 -6.36
C GLN A 139 -13.64 0.10 -7.09
N LYS A 140 -14.15 -0.22 -8.29
CA LYS A 140 -15.04 0.70 -9.05
C LYS A 140 -16.37 0.93 -8.34
N ARG A 141 -16.89 -0.10 -7.67
CA ARG A 141 -18.10 -0.03 -6.85
C ARG A 141 -17.88 0.89 -5.66
N ARG A 142 -18.90 1.70 -5.37
CA ARG A 142 -19.03 2.51 -4.15
C ARG A 142 -20.30 2.10 -3.41
N LEU A 143 -20.37 2.39 -2.11
CA LEU A 143 -21.59 2.27 -1.33
C LEU A 143 -21.98 3.64 -0.81
N VAL A 144 -23.05 4.22 -1.34
CA VAL A 144 -23.45 5.61 -1.08
C VAL A 144 -22.26 6.53 -1.39
N GLY A 145 -21.64 7.15 -0.38
CA GLY A 145 -20.43 7.97 -0.52
C GLY A 145 -19.12 7.22 -0.25
N ALA A 146 -19.17 6.03 0.35
CA ALA A 146 -18.00 5.29 0.78
C ALA A 146 -17.26 4.63 -0.41
N GLN A 147 -15.93 4.81 -0.43
CA GLN A 147 -15.05 4.09 -1.35
C GLN A 147 -14.78 2.68 -0.83
N LEU A 148 -14.74 1.69 -1.73
CA LEU A 148 -14.50 0.31 -1.35
C LEU A 148 -13.06 -0.09 -1.68
N PHE A 149 -12.43 -0.79 -0.74
CA PHE A 149 -11.07 -1.30 -0.87
C PHE A 149 -11.02 -2.77 -0.47
N VAL A 150 -10.29 -3.61 -1.20
CA VAL A 150 -10.16 -5.04 -0.89
C VAL A 150 -8.72 -5.34 -0.49
N LEU A 151 -8.56 -5.83 0.73
CA LEU A 151 -7.30 -6.23 1.33
C LEU A 151 -7.09 -7.74 1.17
N PRO A 152 -5.85 -8.23 1.20
CA PRO A 152 -5.59 -9.66 1.36
C PRO A 152 -6.12 -10.14 2.72
N SER A 153 -6.43 -11.44 2.82
CA SER A 153 -6.84 -12.02 4.09
C SER A 153 -5.68 -12.01 5.10
N THR A 154 -5.99 -11.68 6.34
CA THR A 154 -5.08 -11.69 7.50
C THR A 154 -5.11 -13.02 8.27
N SER A 155 -5.94 -13.97 7.83
CA SER A 155 -6.06 -15.29 8.46
C SER A 155 -4.81 -16.15 8.23
N PRO A 156 -4.36 -16.93 9.22
CA PRO A 156 -3.24 -17.86 9.04
C PRO A 156 -3.53 -18.94 7.99
N ALA A 157 -4.80 -19.21 7.66
CA ALA A 157 -5.18 -20.14 6.60
C ALA A 157 -4.71 -19.68 5.20
N ASN A 158 -4.36 -18.40 5.04
CA ASN A 158 -3.87 -17.82 3.79
C ASN A 158 -2.37 -17.52 3.85
N ALA A 159 -1.58 -18.40 4.49
CA ALA A 159 -0.14 -18.24 4.71
C ALA A 159 0.69 -18.05 3.42
N ALA A 160 0.13 -18.37 2.24
CA ALA A 160 0.78 -18.19 0.95
C ALA A 160 1.05 -16.70 0.58
N VAL A 161 0.33 -15.75 1.18
CA VAL A 161 0.60 -14.31 0.98
C VAL A 161 1.66 -13.85 1.99
N PRO A 162 2.84 -13.38 1.55
CA PRO A 162 3.87 -12.88 2.46
C PRO A 162 3.43 -11.66 3.27
N TRP A 163 3.98 -11.47 4.47
CA TRP A 163 3.73 -10.31 5.33
C TRP A 163 3.85 -8.99 4.56
N VAL A 164 4.99 -8.79 3.88
CA VAL A 164 5.30 -7.55 3.13
C VAL A 164 4.25 -7.27 2.06
N SER A 165 3.67 -8.32 1.45
CA SER A 165 2.58 -8.15 0.49
C SER A 165 1.28 -7.73 1.16
N ARG A 166 0.97 -8.23 2.38
CA ARG A 166 -0.20 -7.77 3.14
C ARG A 166 -0.04 -6.34 3.61
N GLU A 167 1.10 -6.04 4.20
CA GLU A 167 1.45 -4.72 4.74
C GLU A 167 1.32 -3.63 3.69
N ARG A 168 1.82 -3.83 2.46
CA ARG A 168 1.67 -2.88 1.35
C ARG A 168 0.22 -2.43 1.14
N TRP A 169 -0.73 -3.37 1.13
CA TRP A 169 -2.14 -3.05 0.89
C TRP A 169 -2.78 -2.33 2.08
N PHE A 170 -2.35 -2.64 3.30
CA PHE A 170 -2.77 -1.91 4.49
C PHE A 170 -2.20 -0.49 4.50
N GLN A 171 -0.91 -0.29 4.15
CA GLN A 171 -0.28 1.03 4.01
C GLN A 171 -0.97 1.86 2.93
N GLU A 172 -1.33 1.27 1.80
CA GLU A 172 -2.10 1.97 0.76
C GLU A 172 -3.45 2.45 1.29
N LEU A 173 -4.21 1.59 1.98
CA LEU A 173 -5.49 2.02 2.57
C LEU A 173 -5.28 3.08 3.66
N ALA A 174 -4.23 2.97 4.47
CA ALA A 174 -3.90 3.95 5.50
C ALA A 174 -3.62 5.31 4.88
N GLY A 175 -2.75 5.36 3.87
CA GLY A 175 -2.42 6.58 3.15
C GLY A 175 -3.65 7.20 2.47
N ARG A 176 -4.41 6.41 1.71
CA ARG A 176 -5.64 6.86 1.02
C ARG A 176 -6.72 7.38 1.96
N SER A 177 -6.75 6.87 3.19
CA SER A 177 -7.73 7.27 4.19
C SER A 177 -7.22 8.38 5.10
N SER A 178 -5.91 8.67 5.13
CA SER A 178 -5.31 9.65 6.04
C SER A 178 -5.74 11.10 5.80
N GLY A 179 -6.17 11.44 4.57
CA GLY A 179 -6.42 12.82 4.15
C GLY A 179 -5.17 13.57 3.69
N PHE A 180 -3.97 12.98 3.82
CA PHE A 180 -2.74 13.53 3.28
C PHE A 180 -2.56 13.21 1.79
N GLY A 181 -1.83 14.09 1.09
CA GLY A 181 -1.43 13.87 -0.30
C GLY A 181 -0.26 12.90 -0.44
N LEU A 182 0.16 12.65 -1.67
CA LEU A 182 1.41 11.93 -1.97
C LEU A 182 2.50 12.95 -2.33
N ARG A 183 3.70 12.76 -1.75
CA ARG A 183 4.86 13.61 -2.06
C ARG A 183 5.26 13.41 -3.52
N PRO A 184 5.31 14.44 -4.36
CA PRO A 184 5.84 14.32 -5.71
C PRO A 184 7.37 14.21 -5.68
N ALA A 185 7.92 13.33 -6.51
CA ALA A 185 9.35 13.10 -6.59
C ALA A 185 9.80 12.70 -7.99
N VAL A 186 11.07 12.95 -8.28
CA VAL A 186 11.75 12.55 -9.51
C VAL A 186 12.93 11.65 -9.20
N ARG A 187 13.23 10.77 -10.15
CA ARG A 187 14.39 9.88 -10.12
C ARG A 187 15.09 9.93 -11.47
N ALA A 188 16.41 9.87 -11.47
CA ALA A 188 17.22 9.85 -12.67
C ALA A 188 17.83 8.46 -12.89
N LEU A 189 17.38 7.75 -13.92
CA LEU A 189 18.08 6.56 -14.39
C LEU A 189 19.28 7.02 -15.23
N VAL A 190 20.40 7.27 -14.56
CA VAL A 190 21.63 7.76 -15.18
C VAL A 190 22.39 6.60 -15.82
N VAL A 191 22.63 6.69 -17.13
CA VAL A 191 23.25 5.65 -17.95
C VAL A 191 24.44 6.22 -18.73
N ASP A 192 25.55 5.48 -18.74
CA ASP A 192 26.75 5.83 -19.50
C ASP A 192 26.81 5.14 -20.88
N PRO A 193 27.81 5.45 -21.75
CA PRO A 193 27.94 4.81 -23.06
C PRO A 193 28.29 3.32 -23.02
N ALA A 194 28.63 2.77 -21.85
CA ALA A 194 28.91 1.35 -21.65
C ALA A 194 27.69 0.61 -21.07
N ASP A 195 26.50 1.22 -21.11
CA ASP A 195 25.25 0.71 -20.54
C ASP A 195 25.36 0.36 -19.04
N ARG A 196 26.21 1.07 -18.31
CA ARG A 196 26.22 1.02 -16.84
C ARG A 196 25.21 2.02 -16.29
N VAL A 197 24.61 1.68 -15.15
CA VAL A 197 23.66 2.54 -14.44
C VAL A 197 24.26 3.01 -13.11
N LEU A 198 24.15 4.31 -12.81
CA LEU A 198 24.53 4.85 -11.51
C LEU A 198 23.39 4.62 -10.51
N LEU A 199 23.69 4.02 -9.36
CA LEU A 199 22.73 3.83 -8.28
C LEU A 199 23.28 4.34 -6.96
N VAL A 200 22.35 4.77 -6.10
CA VAL A 200 22.57 5.23 -4.73
C VAL A 200 22.09 4.15 -3.77
N ARG A 201 22.90 3.84 -2.75
CA ARG A 201 22.54 2.92 -1.67
C ARG A 201 21.90 3.71 -0.55
N PHE A 202 20.68 3.33 -0.20
CA PHE A 202 19.97 3.81 0.98
C PHE A 202 20.04 2.75 2.07
N ASP A 203 20.53 3.15 3.25
CA ASP A 203 20.67 2.31 4.43
C ASP A 203 19.65 2.72 5.50
N TRP A 204 18.69 1.84 5.78
CA TRP A 204 17.71 1.99 6.86
C TRP A 204 17.95 0.94 7.94
N PRO A 205 17.42 1.11 9.17
CA PRO A 205 17.68 0.19 10.29
C PRO A 205 17.38 -1.28 10.01
N ASP A 206 16.42 -1.57 9.13
CA ASP A 206 15.91 -2.91 8.83
C ASP A 206 16.19 -3.36 7.38
N LYS A 207 16.70 -2.49 6.51
CA LYS A 207 16.86 -2.77 5.07
C LYS A 207 17.92 -1.89 4.42
N THR A 208 18.61 -2.44 3.43
CA THR A 208 19.48 -1.70 2.50
C THR A 208 18.92 -1.86 1.09
N VAL A 209 18.79 -0.77 0.34
CA VAL A 209 18.33 -0.81 -1.06
C VAL A 209 19.22 0.04 -1.96
N TRP A 210 19.34 -0.36 -3.21
CA TRP A 210 19.89 0.47 -4.27
C TRP A 210 18.76 1.04 -5.13
N ALA A 211 18.81 2.34 -5.41
CA ALA A 211 17.83 3.01 -6.25
C ALA A 211 18.51 4.06 -7.15
N PRO A 212 17.88 4.48 -8.24
CA PRO A 212 18.35 5.63 -9.00
C PRO A 212 18.42 6.89 -8.11
N PRO A 213 19.38 7.80 -8.31
CA PRO A 213 19.44 9.07 -7.59
C PRO A 213 18.18 9.92 -7.84
N GLY A 214 17.91 10.84 -6.92
CA GLY A 214 16.79 11.77 -7.02
C GLY A 214 16.02 11.93 -5.71
N GLY A 215 15.14 12.93 -5.68
CA GLY A 215 14.40 13.30 -4.49
C GLY A 215 13.09 14.01 -4.76
N GLY A 216 12.66 14.82 -3.79
CA GLY A 216 11.35 15.45 -3.82
C GLY A 216 11.30 16.65 -4.75
N ILE A 217 10.14 16.87 -5.35
CA ILE A 217 9.89 18.09 -6.13
C ILE A 217 9.41 19.17 -5.17
N GLU A 218 10.05 20.34 -5.19
CA GLU A 218 9.58 21.50 -4.43
C GLU A 218 8.35 22.14 -5.12
N PRO A 219 7.47 22.84 -4.38
CA PRO A 219 6.18 23.32 -4.92
C PRO A 219 6.23 24.18 -6.19
N SER A 220 7.36 24.81 -6.50
CA SER A 220 7.56 25.65 -7.68
C SER A 220 8.42 25.01 -8.78
N GLU A 221 8.97 23.83 -8.53
CA GLU A 221 9.89 23.18 -9.47
C GLU A 221 9.14 22.40 -10.55
N THR A 222 9.68 22.46 -11.76
CA THR A 222 9.45 21.45 -12.78
C THR A 222 10.20 20.16 -12.45
N ASP A 223 9.82 19.06 -13.09
CA ASP A 223 10.54 17.78 -12.95
C ASP A 223 12.01 17.90 -13.35
N GLU A 224 12.27 18.66 -14.41
CA GLU A 224 13.60 18.89 -14.96
C GLU A 224 14.49 19.68 -14.00
N GLU A 225 13.94 20.72 -13.35
CA GLU A 225 14.64 21.52 -12.34
C GLU A 225 14.96 20.70 -11.08
N ALA A 226 13.95 19.99 -10.56
CA ALA A 226 14.14 19.11 -9.39
C ALA A 226 15.18 18.02 -9.70
N LEU A 227 15.11 17.39 -10.86
CA LEU A 227 16.05 16.33 -11.24
C LEU A 227 17.48 16.86 -11.41
N ALA A 228 17.64 18.05 -11.99
CA ALA A 228 18.96 18.68 -12.12
C ALA A 228 19.55 19.07 -10.75
N ARG A 229 18.73 19.61 -9.84
CA ARG A 229 19.13 19.94 -8.46
C ARG A 229 19.60 18.69 -7.73
N GLU A 230 18.77 17.66 -7.67
CA GLU A 230 19.05 16.41 -6.94
C GLU A 230 20.31 15.71 -7.50
N LEU A 231 20.49 15.66 -8.82
CA LEU A 231 21.69 15.07 -9.43
C LEU A 231 22.97 15.85 -9.11
N ALA A 232 22.91 17.18 -9.05
CA ALA A 232 24.04 18.01 -8.66
C ALA A 232 24.37 17.80 -7.18
N GLU A 233 23.36 17.81 -6.31
CA GLU A 233 23.51 17.66 -4.87
C GLU A 233 24.01 16.27 -4.47
N GLU A 234 23.34 15.21 -4.95
CA GLU A 234 23.65 13.83 -4.58
C GLU A 234 24.91 13.31 -5.28
N SER A 235 25.10 13.59 -6.57
CA SER A 235 26.15 12.94 -7.37
C SER A 235 27.20 13.90 -7.93
N GLY A 236 26.99 15.22 -7.85
CA GLY A 236 27.83 16.22 -8.52
C GLY A 236 27.59 16.30 -10.04
N LEU A 237 26.54 15.66 -10.56
CA LEU A 237 26.28 15.55 -11.99
C LEU A 237 25.52 16.78 -12.51
N ARG A 238 26.20 17.61 -13.32
CA ARG A 238 25.63 18.84 -13.90
C ARG A 238 25.51 18.81 -15.43
N ASP A 239 26.32 18.00 -16.11
CA ASP A 239 26.30 17.85 -17.57
C ASP A 239 25.71 16.50 -17.96
N PHE A 240 24.51 16.54 -18.53
CA PHE A 240 23.77 15.36 -18.94
C PHE A 240 22.75 15.69 -20.03
N THR A 241 22.36 14.65 -20.78
CA THR A 241 21.23 14.70 -21.71
C THR A 241 20.02 14.10 -21.03
N LEU A 242 18.98 14.92 -20.85
CA LEU A 242 17.70 14.46 -20.34
C LEU A 242 16.89 13.78 -21.46
N GLY A 243 16.46 12.56 -21.21
CA GLY A 243 15.55 11.78 -22.04
C GLY A 243 14.11 11.81 -21.51
N PRO A 244 13.24 10.93 -22.03
CA PRO A 244 11.85 10.88 -21.61
C PRO A 244 11.68 10.35 -20.18
N CYS A 245 10.51 10.63 -19.60
CA CYS A 245 10.01 9.88 -18.44
C CYS A 245 9.73 8.44 -18.89
N ILE A 246 10.38 7.47 -18.24
CA ILE A 246 10.33 6.06 -18.62
C ILE A 246 9.50 5.23 -17.65
N TRP A 247 9.47 5.59 -16.37
CA TRP A 247 8.74 4.84 -15.34
C TRP A 247 8.01 5.77 -14.38
N THR A 248 6.91 5.26 -13.82
CA THR A 248 6.21 5.86 -12.69
C THR A 248 6.08 4.85 -11.57
N ARG A 249 6.01 5.32 -10.33
CA ARG A 249 5.79 4.47 -9.17
C ARG A 249 5.02 5.21 -8.10
N THR A 250 4.16 4.50 -7.39
CA THR A 250 3.51 5.03 -6.18
C THR A 250 3.88 4.15 -4.99
N HIS A 251 4.53 4.76 -4.00
CA HIS A 251 4.90 4.10 -2.77
C HIS A 251 4.07 4.66 -1.61
N TRP A 252 3.46 3.79 -0.82
CA TRP A 252 2.67 4.17 0.35
C TRP A 252 3.47 3.88 1.60
N PHE A 253 3.62 4.88 2.45
CA PHE A 253 4.30 4.79 3.75
C PHE A 253 3.69 5.82 4.69
N THR A 254 3.80 5.57 5.99
CA THR A 254 3.10 6.35 7.03
C THR A 254 4.04 6.98 8.06
N ASP A 255 5.34 6.86 7.84
CA ASP A 255 6.43 7.38 8.68
C ASP A 255 6.92 8.77 8.25
N MET A 256 6.41 9.33 7.15
CA MET A 256 6.74 10.68 6.70
C MET A 256 5.67 11.69 7.11
N ALA A 257 6.06 12.65 7.94
CA ALA A 257 5.15 13.68 8.43
C ALA A 257 4.48 14.45 7.27
N GLY A 258 3.16 14.54 7.32
CA GLY A 258 2.35 15.31 6.36
C GLY A 258 2.09 14.63 5.02
N TRP A 259 2.58 13.42 4.79
CA TRP A 259 2.43 12.69 3.53
C TRP A 259 1.87 11.28 3.74
N ALA A 260 1.02 10.84 2.81
CA ALA A 260 0.48 9.48 2.75
C ALA A 260 1.41 8.48 2.04
N GLY A 261 2.52 8.97 1.50
CA GLY A 261 3.41 8.25 0.60
C GLY A 261 4.03 9.19 -0.43
N GLN A 262 4.52 8.61 -1.53
CA GLN A 262 5.24 9.30 -2.59
C GLN A 262 4.81 8.80 -3.97
N THR A 263 4.80 9.71 -4.93
CA THR A 263 4.74 9.40 -6.36
C THR A 263 6.09 9.74 -6.98
N GLU A 264 6.67 8.80 -7.70
CA GLU A 264 7.98 8.93 -8.34
C GLU A 264 7.82 8.89 -9.86
N ARG A 265 8.46 9.83 -10.56
CA ARG A 265 8.65 9.81 -12.01
C ARG A 265 10.13 9.60 -12.30
N THR A 266 10.46 8.54 -13.03
CA THR A 266 11.84 8.22 -13.39
C THR A 266 12.12 8.64 -14.83
N TYR A 267 13.14 9.48 -15.01
CA TYR A 267 13.59 9.94 -16.32
C TYR A 267 14.87 9.23 -16.73
N LEU A 268 15.00 8.92 -18.02
CA LEU A 268 16.26 8.45 -18.59
C LEU A 268 17.24 9.62 -18.67
N VAL A 269 18.42 9.46 -18.10
CA VAL A 269 19.50 10.47 -18.15
C VAL A 269 20.73 9.83 -18.76
N ARG A 270 21.33 10.48 -19.75
CA ARG A 270 22.57 10.00 -20.39
C ARG A 270 23.73 10.94 -20.12
N THR A 271 24.87 10.41 -19.75
CA THR A 271 26.09 11.19 -19.48
C THR A 271 27.34 10.35 -19.76
N GLN A 272 28.52 10.97 -19.79
CA GLN A 272 29.78 10.23 -19.76
C GLN A 272 30.00 9.64 -18.36
N ALA A 273 30.76 8.56 -18.28
CA ALA A 273 31.12 8.00 -16.98
C ALA A 273 31.92 9.04 -16.16
N PHE A 274 31.58 9.15 -14.88
CA PHE A 274 32.25 10.02 -13.92
C PHE A 274 32.36 9.32 -12.56
N GLU A 275 33.26 9.81 -11.71
CA GLU A 275 33.34 9.38 -10.32
C GLU A 275 32.38 10.25 -9.48
N PRO A 276 31.37 9.68 -8.79
CA PRO A 276 30.43 10.47 -8.00
C PRO A 276 31.14 11.32 -6.96
N ALA A 277 30.83 12.62 -6.95
CA ALA A 277 31.39 13.59 -6.02
C ALA A 277 30.23 14.43 -5.45
N PRO A 278 29.52 13.92 -4.42
CA PRO A 278 28.39 14.62 -3.81
C PRO A 278 28.80 16.01 -3.32
N GLU A 279 27.89 16.99 -3.42
CA GLU A 279 28.11 18.32 -2.83
C GLU A 279 27.84 18.32 -1.32
N TRP A 280 27.07 17.33 -0.85
CA TRP A 280 26.73 17.15 0.55
C TRP A 280 27.88 16.58 1.38
N THR A 281 27.93 17.00 2.63
CA THR A 281 28.81 16.40 3.65
C THR A 281 28.36 14.98 4.00
N ASP A 282 29.26 14.16 4.53
CA ASP A 282 28.93 12.80 5.01
C ASP A 282 27.74 12.79 5.99
N ALA A 283 27.59 13.84 6.81
CA ALA A 283 26.49 13.97 7.76
C ALA A 283 25.14 14.22 7.06
N GLN A 284 25.12 15.02 5.99
CA GLN A 284 23.92 15.29 5.20
C GLN A 284 23.52 14.05 4.37
N LEU A 285 24.50 13.35 3.78
CA LEU A 285 24.25 12.08 3.11
C LEU A 285 23.66 11.05 4.07
N ALA A 286 24.19 10.97 5.30
CA ALA A 286 23.66 10.05 6.31
C ALA A 286 22.24 10.42 6.77
N ASP A 287 21.88 11.71 6.85
CA ASP A 287 20.52 12.17 7.18
C ASP A 287 19.49 11.77 6.11
N GLU A 288 19.92 11.81 4.84
CA GLU A 288 19.13 11.31 3.69
C GLU A 288 19.23 9.77 3.52
N GLY A 289 19.94 9.09 4.43
CA GLY A 289 20.14 7.64 4.41
C GLY A 289 21.08 7.13 3.32
N ILE A 290 21.80 8.01 2.63
CA ILE A 290 22.72 7.67 1.53
C ILE A 290 24.04 7.13 2.09
N GLY A 291 24.30 5.84 1.84
CA GLY A 291 25.50 5.15 2.34
C GLY A 291 26.58 4.90 1.29
N ALA A 292 26.25 4.92 -0.01
CA ALA A 292 27.22 4.76 -1.11
C ALA A 292 26.60 5.14 -2.47
N GLN A 293 27.45 5.43 -3.46
CA GLN A 293 27.06 5.55 -4.86
C GLN A 293 28.06 4.83 -5.74
N ARG A 294 27.59 4.14 -6.79
CA ARG A 294 28.48 3.54 -7.79
C ARG A 294 27.75 3.17 -9.07
N TRP A 295 28.54 2.97 -10.12
CA TRP A 295 28.08 2.38 -11.37
C TRP A 295 27.89 0.86 -11.22
N PHE A 296 26.84 0.36 -11.87
CA PHE A 296 26.51 -1.06 -12.00
C PHE A 296 26.44 -1.43 -13.47
N SER A 297 27.16 -2.47 -13.87
CA SER A 297 26.91 -3.15 -15.13
C SER A 297 25.63 -3.98 -15.09
N ARG A 298 25.09 -4.34 -16.25
CA ARG A 298 23.93 -5.24 -16.36
C ARG A 298 24.13 -6.56 -15.61
N VAL A 299 25.34 -7.13 -15.70
CA VAL A 299 25.68 -8.40 -15.04
C VAL A 299 25.65 -8.26 -13.51
N GLU A 300 26.07 -7.11 -12.97
CA GLU A 300 26.02 -6.86 -11.53
C GLU A 300 24.61 -6.68 -11.00
N LEU A 301 23.70 -6.09 -11.79
CA LEU A 301 22.30 -5.92 -11.38
C LEU A 301 21.59 -7.26 -11.14
N ASP A 302 22.00 -8.32 -11.85
CA ASP A 302 21.44 -9.67 -11.71
C ASP A 302 22.11 -10.49 -10.60
N GLN A 303 23.09 -9.93 -9.87
CA GLN A 303 23.75 -10.65 -8.78
C GLN A 303 22.83 -10.84 -7.57
N PRO A 304 22.83 -12.03 -6.94
CA PRO A 304 22.06 -12.28 -5.74
C PRO A 304 22.59 -11.45 -4.56
N GLY A 305 21.70 -11.11 -3.63
CA GLY A 305 22.04 -10.39 -2.40
C GLY A 305 21.91 -8.87 -2.50
N LEU A 306 21.59 -8.33 -3.67
CA LEU A 306 21.23 -6.93 -3.84
C LEU A 306 19.71 -6.75 -3.83
N THR A 307 19.25 -5.71 -3.15
CA THR A 307 17.84 -5.31 -3.18
C THR A 307 17.74 -3.97 -3.90
N PHE A 308 16.78 -3.85 -4.80
CA PHE A 308 16.57 -2.64 -5.60
C PHE A 308 15.21 -1.99 -5.33
N ALA A 309 15.13 -0.68 -5.55
CA ALA A 309 13.89 0.08 -5.61
C ALA A 309 13.86 0.87 -6.94
N PRO A 310 12.93 0.58 -7.86
CA PRO A 310 11.92 -0.49 -7.79
C PRO A 310 12.55 -1.89 -7.74
N ARG A 311 11.85 -2.87 -7.16
CA ARG A 311 12.37 -4.26 -7.05
C ARG A 311 12.66 -4.90 -8.40
N ARG A 312 11.94 -4.47 -9.43
CA ARG A 312 12.07 -4.94 -10.81
C ARG A 312 13.11 -4.15 -11.61
N LEU A 313 13.88 -3.27 -10.98
CA LEU A 313 14.88 -2.45 -11.66
C LEU A 313 15.79 -3.25 -12.63
N PRO A 314 16.34 -4.45 -12.28
CA PRO A 314 17.15 -5.21 -13.23
C PRO A 314 16.39 -5.61 -14.51
N ALA A 315 15.14 -6.06 -14.35
CA ALA A 315 14.29 -6.46 -15.48
C ALA A 315 13.84 -5.25 -16.32
N LEU A 316 13.45 -4.15 -15.67
CA LEU A 316 13.06 -2.90 -16.33
C LEU A 316 14.25 -2.31 -17.11
N TYR A 317 15.44 -2.32 -16.52
CA TYR A 317 16.66 -1.82 -17.17
C TYR A 317 17.08 -2.69 -18.35
N SER A 318 17.03 -4.01 -18.22
CA SER A 318 17.31 -4.92 -19.33
C SER A 318 16.36 -4.70 -20.51
N ASN A 319 15.07 -4.50 -20.24
CA ASN A 319 14.08 -4.17 -21.28
C ASN A 319 14.37 -2.83 -21.96
N LEU A 320 14.74 -1.81 -21.19
CA LEU A 320 15.12 -0.49 -21.69
C LEU A 320 16.34 -0.56 -22.63
N VAL A 321 17.36 -1.34 -22.27
CA VAL A 321 18.57 -1.51 -23.11
C VAL A 321 18.23 -2.26 -24.40
N GLU A 322 17.40 -3.30 -24.32
CA GLU A 322 17.06 -4.15 -25.47
C GLU A 322 16.12 -3.47 -26.47
N HIS A 323 15.16 -2.68 -25.99
CA HIS A 323 14.08 -2.14 -26.82
C HIS A 323 14.04 -0.61 -26.88
N GLY A 324 14.89 0.08 -26.12
CA GLY A 324 14.85 1.53 -25.98
C GLY A 324 13.78 2.01 -24.98
N PRO A 325 13.66 3.34 -24.78
CA PRO A 325 12.67 3.91 -23.88
C PRO A 325 11.23 3.58 -24.34
N PRO A 326 10.32 3.25 -23.40
CA PRO A 326 8.93 3.00 -23.75
C PRO A 326 8.26 4.26 -24.29
N ARG A 327 7.20 4.09 -25.09
CA ARG A 327 6.44 5.22 -25.65
C ARG A 327 5.66 5.99 -24.60
N GLU A 328 5.24 5.30 -23.55
CA GLU A 328 4.56 5.86 -22.38
C GLU A 328 5.24 5.31 -21.11
N PRO A 329 5.28 6.08 -20.00
CA PRO A 329 5.88 5.61 -18.76
C PRO A 329 5.23 4.31 -18.25
N LEU A 330 6.05 3.34 -17.86
CA LEU A 330 5.57 2.07 -17.27
C LEU A 330 5.41 2.20 -15.76
N ASP A 331 4.42 1.52 -15.17
CA ASP A 331 4.37 1.35 -13.71
C ASP A 331 5.49 0.39 -13.27
N ALA A 332 6.45 0.90 -12.50
CA ALA A 332 7.61 0.15 -12.09
C ALA A 332 7.29 -1.02 -11.13
N ASP A 333 6.15 -0.97 -10.43
CA ASP A 333 5.75 -1.97 -9.43
C ASP A 333 4.76 -3.02 -9.97
N VAL A 334 4.32 -2.95 -11.24
CA VAL A 334 3.29 -3.84 -11.85
C VAL A 334 3.81 -4.73 -12.97
#